data_AF-A0A7Z1PZ96-F1
#
_entry.id   AF-A0A7Z1PZ96-F1
#
_cell.length_a   1.000
_cell.length_b   1.000
_cell.length_c   1.000
_cell.angle_alpha   90.00
_cell.angle_beta   90.00
_cell.angle_gamma   90.00
#
_symmetry.space_group_name_H-M   'P 1'
#
loop_
_entity.id
_entity.type
_entity.pdbx_description
1 polymer ?
#
loop_
_entity_poly.entity_id
_entity_poly.type
_entity_poly.pdbx_seq_one_letter_code
_entity_poly.pdbx_strand_id
1 'polypeptide(L)'
;MGQICLRARGHSNYRADLSTGSGALQTIGQICLRARGHSNEPIKCIHNVVLREYNEKSHEVTLSVRWKKILVMPPIGKSKQYPDITLFAIHAREENETPGRNHLEWKLLTNILVVCNNDAIEKLEWYTHRWKIETFHKVLKSGCKAEDSKLRTAERLSKLISCFCIISWRSFWLTMVSREYSDVPAEMALTQAECELLDNVIKDNKKTENAAPLHRYIIKLAQLGGYLARANDPPPGNTVLWRGLRRLNDILYGFELSRE
;
A
#
# COMPACT_ATOMS: atom_id res chain seq x y z
N MET A 1 0.64 -20.07 -3.11
CA MET A 1 0.94 -18.65 -2.86
C MET A 1 2.36 -18.37 -3.30
N GLY A 2 2.57 -17.53 -4.31
CA GLY A 2 3.91 -17.08 -4.69
C GLY A 2 4.45 -16.05 -3.71
N GLN A 3 5.76 -16.05 -3.47
CA GLN A 3 6.43 -15.12 -2.56
C GLN A 3 7.42 -14.26 -3.36
N ILE A 4 7.36 -12.94 -3.17
CA ILE A 4 8.34 -11.99 -3.68
C ILE A 4 9.24 -11.55 -2.50
N CYS A 5 10.52 -11.90 -2.52
CA CYS A 5 11.49 -11.59 -1.45
C CYS A 5 12.56 -10.59 -1.94
N LEU A 6 12.98 -9.66 -1.07
CA LEU A 6 13.48 -8.36 -1.55
C LEU A 6 14.63 -7.75 -0.76
N ARG A 7 15.49 -7.04 -1.50
CA ARG A 7 16.32 -5.95 -1.00
C ARG A 7 16.24 -4.77 -1.97
N ALA A 8 15.52 -3.72 -1.60
CA ALA A 8 15.65 -2.42 -2.28
C ALA A 8 16.89 -1.72 -1.73
N ARG A 9 17.72 -1.12 -2.60
CA ARG A 9 18.73 -0.13 -2.19
C ARG A 9 18.41 1.16 -2.91
N GLY A 10 18.31 2.23 -2.12
CA GLY A 10 17.90 3.55 -2.55
C GLY A 10 16.99 4.11 -1.46
N HIS A 11 17.47 5.12 -0.72
CA HIS A 11 16.60 6.01 0.05
C HIS A 11 15.69 6.69 -0.96
N SER A 12 14.55 6.06 -1.22
CA SER A 12 13.52 6.62 -2.06
C SER A 12 12.68 7.50 -1.15
N ASN A 13 12.51 8.77 -1.50
CA ASN A 13 11.54 9.66 -0.84
C ASN A 13 10.07 9.20 -1.08
N TYR A 14 9.88 8.01 -1.66
CA TYR A 14 8.61 7.30 -1.78
C TYR A 14 8.43 6.41 -0.55
N ARG A 15 7.20 6.31 -0.03
CA ARG A 15 6.90 5.56 1.21
C ARG A 15 7.51 4.15 1.19
N ALA A 16 8.63 4.04 1.90
CA ALA A 16 9.31 2.81 2.27
C ALA A 16 10.24 3.12 3.46
N ASP A 17 9.65 3.51 4.59
CA ASP A 17 10.36 3.50 5.88
C ASP A 17 9.52 2.72 6.89
N LEU A 18 9.94 1.48 7.11
CA LEU A 18 9.66 0.73 8.34
C LEU A 18 10.99 0.15 8.84
N SER A 19 11.52 0.80 9.86
CA SER A 19 12.47 0.26 10.80
C SER A 19 11.81 -0.85 11.62
N THR A 20 11.75 -2.07 11.08
CA THR A 20 11.35 -3.25 11.86
C THR A 20 12.19 -4.47 11.48
N GLY A 21 13.01 -4.94 12.44
CA GLY A 21 13.47 -6.33 12.52
C GLY A 21 14.83 -6.65 11.88
N SER A 22 15.92 -6.38 12.61
CA SER A 22 17.32 -6.69 12.25
C SER A 22 17.62 -8.16 11.87
N GLY A 23 16.76 -9.12 12.22
CA GLY A 23 17.01 -10.56 11.99
C GLY A 23 16.64 -11.08 10.59
N ALA A 24 15.55 -10.58 9.99
CA ALA A 24 15.10 -11.04 8.67
C ALA A 24 15.97 -10.44 7.54
N LEU A 25 16.46 -9.22 7.74
CA LEU A 25 17.30 -8.50 6.79
C LEU A 25 18.71 -9.11 6.64
N GLN A 26 19.26 -9.73 7.71
CA GLN A 26 20.56 -10.40 7.64
C GLN A 26 20.54 -11.65 6.75
N THR A 27 19.46 -12.44 6.82
CA THR A 27 19.34 -13.68 6.05
C THR A 27 19.15 -13.40 4.55
N ILE A 28 18.36 -12.37 4.20
CA ILE A 28 18.18 -11.91 2.80
C ILE A 28 19.47 -11.30 2.24
N GLY A 29 20.24 -10.60 3.07
CA GLY A 29 21.55 -10.05 2.70
C GLY A 29 22.55 -11.12 2.26
N GLN A 30 22.54 -12.29 2.90
CA GLN A 30 23.41 -13.43 2.55
C GLN A 30 22.97 -14.16 1.28
N ILE A 31 21.66 -14.29 1.03
CA ILE A 31 21.13 -14.88 -0.21
C ILE A 31 21.54 -14.04 -1.44
N CYS A 32 21.46 -12.70 -1.36
CA CYS A 32 21.90 -11.81 -2.44
C CYS A 32 23.41 -11.86 -2.71
N LEU A 33 24.26 -12.17 -1.71
CA LEU A 33 25.72 -12.18 -1.87
C LEU A 33 26.25 -13.39 -2.65
N ARG A 34 25.43 -14.43 -2.86
CA ARG A 34 25.77 -15.62 -3.66
C ARG A 34 25.09 -15.68 -5.03
N ALA A 35 24.14 -14.81 -5.31
CA ALA A 35 23.67 -14.53 -6.67
C ALA A 35 24.67 -13.65 -7.45
N ARG A 36 25.97 -13.97 -7.37
CA ARG A 36 27.03 -13.27 -8.11
C ARG A 36 26.87 -13.61 -9.59
N GLY A 37 26.26 -12.70 -10.35
CA GLY A 37 26.09 -12.85 -11.80
C GLY A 37 24.90 -12.11 -12.39
N HIS A 38 23.98 -11.57 -11.57
CA HIS A 38 22.77 -10.92 -12.08
C HIS A 38 23.04 -9.56 -12.77
N SER A 39 24.08 -8.84 -12.34
CA SER A 39 24.42 -7.50 -12.85
C SER A 39 24.84 -7.45 -14.33
N ASN A 40 25.11 -8.60 -14.96
CA ASN A 40 25.60 -8.69 -16.35
C ASN A 40 24.55 -9.22 -17.35
N GLU A 41 23.30 -9.49 -16.94
CA GLU A 41 22.25 -9.84 -17.90
C GLU A 41 21.92 -8.66 -18.82
N PRO A 42 21.73 -8.83 -20.14
CA PRO A 42 21.36 -7.75 -21.04
C PRO A 42 20.00 -7.15 -20.68
N ILE A 43 19.75 -5.90 -21.11
CA ILE A 43 18.42 -5.29 -20.91
C ILE A 43 17.44 -6.08 -21.76
N LYS A 44 16.37 -6.57 -21.14
CA LYS A 44 15.37 -7.36 -21.85
C LYS A 44 14.17 -6.52 -22.27
N CYS A 45 13.81 -5.51 -21.48
CA CYS A 45 12.79 -4.52 -21.85
C CYS A 45 12.97 -3.20 -21.09
N ILE A 46 12.25 -2.17 -21.55
CA ILE A 46 12.06 -0.89 -20.87
C ILE A 46 10.59 -0.81 -20.46
N HIS A 47 10.33 -0.32 -19.26
CA HIS A 47 8.97 -0.20 -18.73
C HIS A 47 8.80 1.10 -17.96
N ASN A 48 7.68 1.80 -18.19
CA ASN A 48 7.35 3.02 -17.47
C ASN A 48 6.45 2.69 -16.28
N VAL A 49 6.80 3.22 -15.11
CA VAL A 49 6.03 3.05 -13.88
C VAL A 49 5.66 4.41 -13.32
N VAL A 50 4.41 4.57 -12.91
CA VAL A 50 3.96 5.76 -12.19
C VAL A 50 4.15 5.52 -10.69
N LEU A 51 5.11 6.23 -10.10
CA LEU A 51 5.35 6.20 -8.67
C LEU A 51 4.62 7.35 -7.99
N ARG A 52 4.15 7.12 -6.76
CA ARG A 52 3.52 8.17 -5.92
C ARG A 52 4.41 8.58 -4.77
N GLU A 53 4.58 9.87 -4.60
CA GLU A 53 5.26 10.50 -3.47
C GLU A 53 4.42 10.52 -2.19
N TYR A 54 5.10 10.82 -1.08
CA TYR A 54 4.46 11.05 0.20
C TYR A 54 3.42 12.19 0.17
N ASN A 55 3.61 13.18 -0.71
CA ASN A 55 2.72 14.33 -0.95
C ASN A 55 1.59 14.02 -1.97
N GLU A 56 1.44 12.76 -2.38
CA GLU A 56 0.48 12.30 -3.39
C GLU A 56 0.71 12.80 -4.83
N LYS A 57 1.85 13.45 -5.13
CA LYS A 57 2.28 13.70 -6.50
C LYS A 57 2.74 12.40 -7.15
N SER A 58 2.23 12.14 -8.35
CA SER A 58 2.71 11.06 -9.20
C SER A 58 3.79 11.56 -10.15
N HIS A 59 4.81 10.76 -10.37
CA HIS A 59 5.82 10.99 -11.39
C HIS A 59 6.09 9.67 -12.10
N GLU A 60 6.23 9.76 -13.42
CA GLU A 60 6.52 8.63 -14.28
C GLU A 60 8.03 8.40 -14.30
N VAL A 61 8.45 7.15 -14.14
CA VAL A 61 9.85 6.74 -14.14
C VAL A 61 10.03 5.62 -15.17
N THR A 62 11.02 5.79 -16.03
CA THR A 62 11.41 4.77 -17.01
C THR A 62 12.45 3.83 -16.40
N LEU A 63 12.14 2.54 -16.38
CA LEU A 63 12.98 1.49 -15.82
C LEU A 63 13.52 0.58 -16.92
N SER A 64 14.83 0.32 -16.93
CA SER A 64 15.37 -0.84 -17.63
C SER A 64 15.20 -2.09 -16.79
N VAL A 65 14.69 -3.15 -17.43
CA VAL A 65 14.33 -4.40 -16.76
C VAL A 65 15.18 -5.54 -17.29
N ARG A 66 15.76 -6.29 -16.35
CA ARG A 66 16.55 -7.50 -16.56
C ARG A 66 15.92 -8.61 -15.73
N TRP A 67 15.84 -9.81 -16.26
CA TRP A 67 15.33 -10.94 -15.48
C TRP A 67 15.98 -12.25 -15.87
N LYS A 68 16.16 -13.15 -14.90
CA LYS A 68 16.81 -14.45 -15.11
C LYS A 68 16.28 -15.50 -14.14
N LYS A 69 16.19 -16.74 -14.61
CA LYS A 69 16.06 -17.91 -13.75
C LYS A 69 17.39 -18.15 -13.02
N ILE A 70 17.32 -18.29 -11.70
CA ILE A 70 18.48 -18.51 -10.84
C ILE A 70 18.26 -19.72 -9.94
N LEU A 71 19.35 -20.39 -9.59
CA LEU A 71 19.37 -21.42 -8.54
C LEU A 71 19.93 -20.78 -7.27
N VAL A 72 19.14 -20.81 -6.19
CA VAL A 72 19.52 -20.30 -4.88
C VAL A 72 19.84 -21.46 -3.97
N MET A 73 21.09 -21.54 -3.55
CA MET A 73 21.55 -22.53 -2.58
C MET A 73 21.26 -22.06 -1.15
N PRO A 74 20.96 -22.99 -0.23
CA PRO A 74 20.85 -22.68 1.20
C PRO A 74 22.18 -22.17 1.79
N PRO A 75 22.14 -21.46 2.93
CA PRO A 75 23.34 -21.13 3.69
C PRO A 75 24.15 -22.40 4.04
N ILE A 76 25.49 -22.29 4.08
CA ILE A 76 26.40 -23.44 4.24
C ILE A 76 26.01 -24.32 5.43
N GLY A 77 25.71 -23.73 6.59
CA GLY A 77 25.34 -24.47 7.81
C GLY A 77 23.96 -25.15 7.75
N LYS A 78 23.17 -24.89 6.71
CA LYS A 78 21.82 -25.41 6.52
C LYS A 78 21.67 -26.23 5.23
N SER A 79 22.77 -26.49 4.51
CA SER A 79 22.76 -27.20 3.23
C SER A 79 22.28 -28.64 3.31
N LYS A 80 22.44 -29.30 4.47
CA LYS A 80 21.90 -30.65 4.71
C LYS A 80 20.40 -30.66 4.99
N GLN A 81 19.81 -29.53 5.40
CA GLN A 81 18.43 -29.44 5.86
C GLN A 81 17.47 -28.91 4.79
N TYR A 82 17.97 -28.08 3.87
CA TYR A 82 17.14 -27.44 2.86
C TYR A 82 17.69 -27.71 1.46
N PRO A 83 16.83 -27.99 0.47
CA PRO A 83 17.27 -28.17 -0.91
C PRO A 83 17.57 -26.81 -1.57
N ASP A 84 18.25 -26.88 -2.72
CA ASP A 84 18.38 -25.74 -3.62
C ASP A 84 17.00 -25.32 -4.15
N ILE A 85 16.79 -24.02 -4.28
CA ILE A 85 15.51 -23.45 -4.73
C ILE A 85 15.72 -22.70 -6.03
N THR A 86 14.97 -23.09 -7.04
CA THR A 86 14.90 -22.35 -8.31
C THR A 86 13.97 -21.15 -8.16
N LEU A 87 14.49 -19.95 -8.45
CA LEU A 87 13.74 -18.69 -8.40
C LEU A 87 13.95 -17.89 -9.69
N PHE A 88 13.19 -16.82 -9.85
CA PHE A 88 13.39 -15.80 -10.87
C PHE A 88 13.81 -14.50 -10.20
N ALA A 89 14.90 -13.92 -10.69
CA ALA A 89 15.40 -12.65 -10.22
C ALA A 89 15.09 -11.58 -11.28
N ILE A 90 14.41 -10.51 -10.86
CA ILE A 90 14.08 -9.33 -11.67
C ILE A 90 14.87 -8.15 -11.11
N HIS A 91 15.61 -7.46 -11.96
CA HIS A 91 16.33 -6.23 -11.65
C HIS A 91 15.77 -5.12 -12.51
N ALA A 92 15.16 -4.13 -11.87
CA ALA A 92 14.69 -2.92 -12.53
C ALA A 92 15.50 -1.73 -12.01
N ARG A 93 16.04 -0.93 -12.93
CA ARG A 93 16.82 0.26 -12.60
C ARG A 93 16.31 1.44 -13.40
N GLU A 94 16.16 2.58 -12.74
CA GLU A 94 15.85 3.83 -13.39
C GLU A 94 16.98 4.28 -14.31
N GLU A 95 16.62 4.63 -15.54
CA GLU A 95 17.57 5.06 -16.58
C GLU A 95 18.06 6.49 -16.38
N ASN A 96 17.13 7.41 -16.03
CA ASN A 96 17.42 8.83 -15.96
C ASN A 96 17.69 9.29 -14.52
N GLU A 97 18.68 10.16 -14.37
CA GLU A 97 18.91 10.85 -13.10
C GLU A 97 17.76 11.81 -12.80
N THR A 98 17.09 11.61 -11.66
CA THR A 98 16.18 12.61 -11.11
C THR A 98 16.97 13.48 -10.12
N PRO A 99 17.11 14.80 -10.35
CA PRO A 99 17.86 15.68 -9.46
C PRO A 99 17.37 15.60 -8.01
N GLY A 100 18.30 15.48 -7.06
CA GLY A 100 17.98 15.52 -5.63
C GLY A 100 17.51 14.19 -5.01
N ARG A 101 17.56 13.06 -5.75
CA ARG A 101 17.35 11.72 -5.15
C ARG A 101 18.23 10.66 -5.78
N ASN A 102 18.36 9.54 -5.07
CA ASN A 102 19.00 8.35 -5.63
C ASN A 102 18.12 7.73 -6.74
N HIS A 103 18.77 7.10 -7.72
CA HIS A 103 18.10 6.26 -8.71
C HIS A 103 17.27 5.19 -8.04
N LEU A 104 16.10 4.92 -8.61
CA LEU A 104 15.31 3.77 -8.24
C LEU A 104 16.03 2.49 -8.69
N GLU A 105 16.31 1.58 -7.75
CA GLU A 105 16.84 0.26 -8.05
C GLU A 105 16.07 -0.82 -7.27
N TRP A 106 15.36 -1.67 -8.00
CA TRP A 106 14.61 -2.79 -7.47
C TRP A 106 15.22 -4.11 -7.88
N LYS A 107 15.45 -4.99 -6.89
CA LYS A 107 15.92 -6.36 -7.07
C LYS A 107 14.90 -7.30 -6.43
N LEU A 108 14.03 -7.86 -7.25
CA LEU A 108 12.95 -8.77 -6.85
C LEU A 108 13.39 -10.22 -7.04
N LEU A 109 13.13 -11.08 -6.05
CA LEU A 109 13.19 -12.53 -6.20
C LEU A 109 11.78 -13.07 -6.11
N THR A 110 11.37 -13.93 -7.06
CA THR A 110 10.04 -14.54 -7.07
C THR A 110 10.12 -16.02 -7.42
N ASN A 111 9.26 -16.83 -6.81
CA ASN A 111 9.04 -18.22 -7.21
C ASN A 111 7.93 -18.36 -8.27
N ILE A 112 7.30 -17.24 -8.67
CA ILE A 112 6.31 -17.19 -9.75
C ILE A 112 7.05 -17.20 -11.08
N LEU A 113 6.54 -17.96 -12.04
CA LEU A 113 7.16 -18.10 -13.36
C LEU A 113 7.31 -16.74 -14.05
N VAL A 114 8.48 -16.54 -14.67
CA VAL A 114 8.79 -15.44 -15.58
C VAL A 114 9.37 -16.07 -16.84
N VAL A 115 8.55 -16.18 -17.88
CA VAL A 115 8.93 -16.78 -19.16
C VAL A 115 9.12 -15.71 -20.25
N CYS A 116 8.47 -14.56 -20.09
CA CYS A 116 8.61 -13.43 -21.02
C CYS A 116 8.73 -12.08 -20.30
N ASN A 117 8.95 -11.02 -21.09
CA ASN A 117 9.06 -9.65 -20.58
C ASN A 117 7.77 -9.16 -19.91
N ASN A 118 6.61 -9.55 -20.44
CA ASN A 118 5.32 -9.16 -19.85
C ASN A 118 5.14 -9.77 -18.46
N ASP A 119 5.63 -10.99 -18.23
CA ASP A 119 5.62 -11.56 -16.89
C ASP A 119 6.47 -10.73 -15.93
N ALA A 120 7.69 -10.35 -16.33
CA ALA A 120 8.57 -9.56 -15.48
C ALA A 120 7.94 -8.20 -15.13
N ILE A 121 7.31 -7.56 -16.12
CA ILE A 121 6.57 -6.30 -15.95
C ILE A 121 5.39 -6.49 -14.99
N GLU A 122 4.59 -7.54 -15.14
CA GLU A 122 3.48 -7.82 -14.22
C GLU A 122 3.94 -7.91 -12.75
N LYS A 123 5.07 -8.59 -12.50
CA LYS A 123 5.60 -8.74 -11.13
C LYS A 123 6.15 -7.40 -10.60
N LEU A 124 6.68 -6.54 -11.48
CA LEU A 124 7.03 -5.16 -11.13
C LEU A 124 5.78 -4.34 -10.80
N GLU A 125 4.71 -4.46 -11.59
CA GLU A 125 3.44 -3.79 -11.33
C GLU A 125 2.83 -4.20 -10.00
N TRP A 126 2.82 -5.50 -9.67
CA TRP A 126 2.43 -5.97 -8.34
C TRP A 126 3.31 -5.39 -7.24
N TYR A 127 4.61 -5.25 -7.50
CA TYR A 127 5.54 -4.66 -6.54
C TYR A 127 5.26 -3.17 -6.29
N THR A 128 4.75 -2.43 -7.28
CA THR A 128 4.33 -1.03 -7.09
C THR A 128 3.21 -0.90 -6.05
N HIS A 129 2.47 -1.97 -5.76
CA HIS A 129 1.41 -1.96 -4.75
C HIS A 129 1.91 -2.26 -3.34
N ARG A 130 3.21 -2.55 -3.13
CA ARG A 130 3.73 -2.93 -1.80
C ARG A 130 3.48 -1.87 -0.73
N TRP A 131 3.51 -0.57 -1.06
CA TRP A 131 3.28 0.52 -0.11
C TRP A 131 1.85 0.52 0.49
N LYS A 132 0.88 -0.21 -0.11
CA LYS A 132 -0.47 -0.35 0.42
C LYS A 132 -0.46 -0.92 1.85
N ILE A 133 0.44 -1.86 2.17
CA ILE A 133 0.56 -2.43 3.53
C ILE A 133 1.04 -1.38 4.56
N GLU A 134 1.90 -0.46 4.15
CA GLU A 134 2.39 0.62 5.02
C GLU A 134 1.25 1.59 5.36
N THR A 135 0.35 1.80 4.40
CA THR A 135 -0.85 2.59 4.61
C THR A 135 -1.78 1.91 5.62
N PHE A 136 -1.99 0.61 5.50
CA PHE A 136 -2.72 -0.17 6.50
C PHE A 136 -2.07 -0.07 7.89
N HIS A 137 -0.75 -0.26 8.00
CA HIS A 137 -0.04 -0.10 9.27
C HIS A 137 -0.11 1.33 9.83
N LYS A 138 -0.12 2.36 8.99
CA LYS A 138 -0.30 3.74 9.43
C LYS A 138 -1.69 3.97 10.04
N VAL A 139 -2.75 3.39 9.48
CA VAL A 139 -4.09 3.45 10.08
C VAL A 139 -4.10 2.71 11.42
N LEU A 140 -3.53 1.50 11.47
CA LEU A 140 -3.46 0.69 12.69
C LEU A 140 -2.70 1.40 13.82
N LYS A 141 -1.52 1.95 13.52
CA LYS A 141 -0.65 2.59 14.51
C LYS A 141 -1.12 4.00 14.87
N SER A 142 -1.24 4.89 13.89
CA SER A 142 -1.52 6.32 14.14
C SER A 142 -3.02 6.64 14.20
N GLY A 143 -3.86 5.91 13.47
CA GLY A 143 -5.31 6.09 13.48
C GLY A 143 -5.96 5.45 14.70
N CYS A 144 -5.86 4.13 14.81
CA CYS A 144 -6.39 3.36 15.94
C CYS A 144 -5.55 3.50 17.23
N LYS A 145 -4.37 4.13 17.16
CA LYS A 145 -3.47 4.32 18.30
C LYS A 145 -3.10 2.99 18.97
N ALA A 146 -2.86 1.94 18.16
CA ALA A 146 -2.60 0.60 18.67
C ALA A 146 -1.42 0.55 19.66
N GLU A 147 -0.38 1.36 19.42
CA GLU A 147 0.82 1.45 20.25
C GLU A 147 0.60 2.23 21.56
N ASP A 148 -0.48 3.02 21.67
CA ASP A 148 -0.84 3.74 22.89
C ASP A 148 -1.62 2.86 23.90
N SER A 149 -2.03 1.66 23.48
CA SER A 149 -2.78 0.73 24.32
C SER A 149 -2.04 0.38 25.61
N LYS A 150 -2.71 0.50 26.75
CA LYS A 150 -2.16 0.20 28.10
C LYS A 150 -2.61 -1.16 28.65
N LEU A 151 -3.05 -2.06 27.78
CA LEU A 151 -3.44 -3.42 28.18
C LEU A 151 -2.23 -4.20 28.69
N ARG A 152 -2.39 -4.85 29.85
CA ARG A 152 -1.29 -5.49 30.59
C ARG A 152 -0.99 -6.94 30.18
N THR A 153 -1.86 -7.59 29.42
CA THR A 153 -1.68 -8.99 29.01
C THR A 153 -1.63 -9.12 27.49
N ALA A 154 -0.80 -10.05 27.02
CA ALA A 154 -0.68 -10.35 25.59
C ALA A 154 -2.04 -10.73 24.98
N GLU A 155 -2.83 -11.55 25.66
CA GLU A 155 -4.15 -11.98 25.18
C GLU A 155 -5.12 -10.81 24.95
N ARG A 156 -5.20 -9.88 25.92
CA ARG A 156 -6.06 -8.68 25.79
C ARG A 156 -5.58 -7.78 24.66
N LEU A 157 -4.26 -7.60 24.55
CA LEU A 157 -3.66 -6.83 23.48
C LEU A 157 -3.96 -7.46 22.11
N SER A 158 -3.84 -8.78 21.97
CA SER A 158 -4.17 -9.50 20.74
C SER A 158 -5.64 -9.30 20.36
N LYS A 159 -6.59 -9.42 21.30
CA LYS A 159 -8.02 -9.18 21.04
C LYS A 159 -8.27 -7.75 20.53
N LEU A 160 -7.67 -6.75 21.16
CA LEU A 160 -7.79 -5.36 20.73
C LEU A 160 -7.19 -5.12 19.34
N ILE A 161 -5.98 -5.64 19.09
CA ILE A 161 -5.32 -5.52 17.78
C ILE A 161 -6.17 -6.17 16.69
N SER A 162 -6.81 -7.32 16.95
CA SER A 162 -7.73 -7.95 16.00
C SER A 162 -8.89 -7.03 15.61
N CYS A 163 -9.52 -6.35 16.58
CA CYS A 163 -10.54 -5.35 16.28
C CYS A 163 -9.98 -4.17 15.46
N PHE A 164 -8.79 -3.67 15.83
CA PHE A 164 -8.15 -2.60 15.07
C PHE A 164 -7.77 -3.01 13.65
N CYS A 165 -7.42 -4.27 13.39
CA CYS A 165 -7.17 -4.75 12.03
C CYS A 165 -8.42 -4.63 11.15
N ILE A 166 -9.60 -4.95 11.68
CA ILE A 166 -10.87 -4.83 10.95
C ILE A 166 -11.16 -3.37 10.61
N ILE A 167 -11.03 -2.47 11.60
CA ILE A 167 -11.26 -1.03 11.42
C ILE A 167 -10.23 -0.43 10.44
N SER A 168 -8.97 -0.82 10.58
CA SER A 168 -7.88 -0.34 9.73
C SER A 168 -8.08 -0.79 8.29
N TRP A 169 -8.50 -2.04 8.09
CA TRP A 169 -8.87 -2.56 6.78
C TRP A 169 -10.03 -1.77 6.19
N ARG A 170 -11.11 -1.53 6.93
CA ARG A 170 -12.27 -0.76 6.46
C ARG A 170 -11.87 0.63 5.96
N SER A 171 -11.09 1.38 6.75
CA SER A 171 -10.61 2.71 6.35
C SER A 171 -9.66 2.66 5.15
N PHE A 172 -8.77 1.66 5.11
CA PHE A 172 -7.86 1.45 3.98
C PHE A 172 -8.64 1.14 2.70
N TRP A 173 -9.58 0.20 2.79
CA TRP A 173 -10.42 -0.26 1.69
C TRP A 173 -11.26 0.89 1.12
N LEU A 174 -11.89 1.73 1.95
CA LEU A 174 -12.62 2.92 1.49
C LEU A 174 -11.76 3.84 0.62
N THR A 175 -10.51 4.05 1.02
CA THR A 175 -9.57 4.87 0.25
C THR A 175 -9.23 4.21 -1.09
N MET A 176 -9.08 2.88 -1.13
CA MET A 176 -8.72 2.16 -2.34
C MET A 176 -9.90 2.06 -3.31
N VAL A 177 -11.09 1.67 -2.83
CA VAL A 177 -12.28 1.52 -3.68
C VAL A 177 -12.68 2.87 -4.30
N SER A 178 -12.53 3.97 -3.57
CA SER A 178 -12.78 5.32 -4.09
C SER A 178 -11.84 5.73 -5.23
N ARG A 179 -10.62 5.17 -5.26
CA ARG A 179 -9.59 5.48 -6.25
C ARG A 179 -9.68 4.59 -7.49
N GLU A 180 -10.10 3.34 -7.31
CA GLU A 180 -10.14 2.33 -8.37
C GLU A 180 -11.53 2.19 -9.01
N TYR A 181 -12.58 2.34 -8.21
CA TYR A 181 -13.97 2.12 -8.58
C TYR A 181 -14.82 3.34 -8.20
N SER A 182 -14.39 4.54 -8.62
CA SER A 182 -15.06 5.81 -8.26
C SER A 182 -16.52 5.89 -8.74
N ASP A 183 -16.84 5.19 -9.81
CA ASP A 183 -18.09 5.36 -10.57
C ASP A 183 -19.21 4.41 -10.15
N VAL A 184 -18.91 3.46 -9.27
CA VAL A 184 -19.89 2.51 -8.74
C VAL A 184 -20.85 3.19 -7.75
N PRO A 185 -22.02 2.60 -7.47
CA PRO A 185 -22.94 3.13 -6.47
C PRO A 185 -22.32 3.22 -5.07
N ALA A 186 -22.74 4.21 -4.29
CA ALA A 186 -22.19 4.45 -2.95
C ALA A 186 -22.51 3.31 -1.97
N GLU A 187 -23.60 2.60 -2.25
CA GLU A 187 -24.11 1.43 -1.55
C GLU A 187 -23.13 0.24 -1.55
N MET A 188 -22.16 0.25 -2.48
CA MET A 188 -21.06 -0.71 -2.45
C MET A 188 -20.21 -0.56 -1.19
N ALA A 189 -20.10 0.66 -0.65
CA ALA A 189 -19.18 1.00 0.43
C ALA A 189 -19.83 1.58 1.68
N LEU A 190 -21.03 2.14 1.57
CA LEU A 190 -21.77 2.79 2.64
C LEU A 190 -23.20 2.26 2.66
N THR A 191 -23.82 2.21 3.83
CA THR A 191 -25.24 1.85 3.94
C THR A 191 -26.12 3.01 3.48
N GLN A 192 -27.37 2.71 3.15
CA GLN A 192 -28.36 3.73 2.80
C GLN A 192 -28.49 4.81 3.88
N ALA A 193 -28.53 4.41 5.16
CA ALA A 193 -28.60 5.33 6.29
C ALA A 193 -27.34 6.21 6.42
N GLU A 194 -26.16 5.65 6.15
CA GLU A 194 -24.91 6.42 6.11
C GLU A 194 -24.94 7.47 4.98
N CYS A 195 -25.43 7.11 3.79
CA CYS A 195 -25.57 8.04 2.67
C CYS A 195 -26.54 9.18 2.99
N GLU A 196 -27.74 8.85 3.47
CA GLU A 196 -28.76 9.84 3.86
C GLU A 196 -28.24 10.82 4.92
N LEU A 197 -27.53 10.31 5.92
CA LEU A 197 -26.94 11.12 6.99
C LEU A 197 -25.84 12.03 6.44
N LEU A 198 -24.98 11.52 5.54
CA LEU A 198 -23.95 12.34 4.89
C LEU A 198 -24.56 13.46 4.05
N ASP A 199 -25.66 13.22 3.36
CA ASP A 199 -26.38 14.26 2.59
C ASP A 199 -27.01 15.33 3.48
N ASN A 200 -27.48 14.94 4.67
CA ASN A 200 -28.03 15.87 5.65
C ASN A 200 -26.96 16.75 6.30
N VAL A 201 -25.81 16.15 6.66
CA VAL A 201 -24.74 16.83 7.41
C VAL A 201 -23.81 17.61 6.49
N ILE A 202 -23.52 17.11 5.29
CA ILE A 202 -22.58 17.70 4.34
C ILE A 202 -23.30 18.08 3.05
N LYS A 203 -23.53 19.39 2.89
CA LYS A 203 -24.04 19.95 1.64
C LYS A 203 -23.03 19.79 0.52
N ASP A 204 -23.55 19.58 -0.67
CA ASP A 204 -22.73 19.48 -1.86
C ASP A 204 -22.05 20.81 -2.19
N ASN A 205 -20.85 20.68 -2.74
CA ASN A 205 -20.06 21.77 -3.28
C ASN A 205 -19.61 21.41 -4.70
N LYS A 206 -18.97 22.37 -5.39
CA LYS A 206 -18.49 22.15 -6.77
C LYS A 206 -17.62 20.89 -6.94
N LYS A 207 -16.93 20.43 -5.90
CA LYS A 207 -16.08 19.23 -5.97
C LYS A 207 -16.91 17.95 -5.86
N THR A 208 -17.92 17.91 -4.98
CA THR A 208 -18.80 16.74 -4.82
C THR A 208 -19.86 16.66 -5.92
N GLU A 209 -20.35 17.80 -6.43
CA GLU A 209 -21.31 17.85 -7.54
C GLU A 209 -20.77 17.20 -8.82
N ASN A 210 -19.49 17.42 -9.12
CA ASN A 210 -18.81 16.89 -10.29
C ASN A 210 -18.11 15.54 -10.04
N ALA A 211 -18.15 15.03 -8.80
CA ALA A 211 -17.52 13.77 -8.46
C ALA A 211 -18.39 12.57 -8.87
N ALA A 212 -17.72 11.49 -9.26
CA ALA A 212 -18.34 10.20 -9.50
C ALA A 212 -19.11 9.69 -8.25
N PRO A 213 -20.14 8.84 -8.40
CA PRO A 213 -21.08 8.49 -7.33
C PRO A 213 -20.43 8.03 -6.03
N LEU A 214 -19.63 6.96 -6.01
CA LEU A 214 -18.94 6.52 -4.80
C LEU A 214 -17.94 7.58 -4.33
N HIS A 215 -17.16 8.16 -5.24
CA HIS A 215 -16.15 9.16 -4.87
C HIS A 215 -16.74 10.38 -4.16
N ARG A 216 -17.94 10.82 -4.57
CA ARG A 216 -18.70 11.90 -3.93
C ARG A 216 -18.91 11.65 -2.45
N TYR A 217 -19.44 10.48 -2.08
CA TYR A 217 -19.70 10.15 -0.68
C TYR A 217 -18.42 9.96 0.13
N ILE A 218 -17.35 9.48 -0.50
CA ILE A 218 -16.04 9.40 0.15
C ILE A 218 -15.46 10.79 0.43
N ILE A 219 -15.67 11.77 -0.47
CA ILE A 219 -15.33 13.17 -0.19
C ILE A 219 -16.19 13.70 0.97
N LYS A 220 -17.52 13.48 0.99
CA LYS A 220 -18.39 13.92 2.09
C LYS A 220 -17.94 13.33 3.43
N LEU A 221 -17.65 12.03 3.46
CA LEU A 221 -17.11 11.34 4.62
C LEU A 221 -15.79 11.96 5.08
N ALA A 222 -14.89 12.27 4.13
CA ALA A 222 -13.63 12.92 4.46
C ALA A 222 -13.84 14.35 4.99
N GLN A 223 -14.82 15.10 4.48
CA GLN A 223 -15.15 16.43 4.97
C GLN A 223 -15.60 16.39 6.44
N LEU A 224 -16.39 15.37 6.80
CA LEU A 224 -16.75 15.11 8.19
C LEU A 224 -15.51 14.85 9.08
N GLY A 225 -14.45 14.29 8.50
CA GLY A 225 -13.15 14.09 9.13
C GLY A 225 -12.17 15.28 9.07
N GLY A 226 -12.62 16.43 8.55
CA GLY A 226 -11.84 17.68 8.46
C GLY A 226 -11.14 17.93 7.12
N TYR A 227 -11.49 17.21 6.06
CA TYR A 227 -11.03 17.52 4.71
C TYR A 227 -11.76 18.76 4.15
N LEU A 228 -11.02 19.75 3.63
CA LEU A 228 -11.61 21.02 3.19
C LEU A 228 -12.30 20.95 1.82
N ALA A 229 -11.95 19.96 0.99
CA ALA A 229 -12.49 19.77 -0.35
C ALA A 229 -12.35 20.99 -1.28
N ARG A 230 -11.21 21.70 -1.24
CA ARG A 230 -10.91 22.80 -2.17
C ARG A 230 -10.64 22.26 -3.57
N ALA A 231 -10.75 23.13 -4.57
CA ALA A 231 -10.62 22.78 -5.99
C ALA A 231 -9.35 21.96 -6.29
N ASN A 232 -8.20 22.39 -5.77
CA ASN A 232 -6.90 21.78 -6.02
C ASN A 232 -6.42 20.86 -4.88
N ASP A 233 -7.27 20.55 -3.89
CA ASP A 233 -6.88 19.60 -2.85
C ASP A 233 -6.72 18.20 -3.48
N PRO A 234 -5.68 17.43 -3.09
CA PRO A 234 -5.53 16.06 -3.57
C PRO A 234 -6.66 15.18 -3.02
N PRO A 235 -6.89 13.98 -3.61
CA PRO A 235 -7.92 13.07 -3.14
C PRO A 235 -7.81 12.78 -1.63
N PRO A 236 -8.93 12.52 -0.92
CA PRO A 236 -8.88 12.23 0.50
C PRO A 236 -7.91 11.09 0.87
N GLY A 237 -7.10 11.35 1.91
CA GLY A 237 -6.21 10.36 2.48
C GLY A 237 -6.87 9.57 3.63
N ASN A 238 -6.26 8.44 3.99
CA ASN A 238 -6.77 7.57 5.07
C ASN A 238 -7.00 8.29 6.40
N THR A 239 -6.20 9.31 6.73
CA THR A 239 -6.32 10.06 7.99
C THR A 239 -7.66 10.79 8.11
N VAL A 240 -8.11 11.47 7.07
CA VAL A 240 -9.40 12.17 7.09
C VAL A 240 -10.56 11.17 6.98
N LEU A 241 -10.36 10.05 6.29
CA LEU A 241 -11.39 9.02 6.16
C LEU A 241 -11.67 8.28 7.47
N TRP A 242 -10.66 7.89 8.26
CA TRP A 242 -10.95 7.25 9.55
C TRP A 242 -11.59 8.22 10.55
N ARG A 243 -11.17 9.50 10.54
CA ARG A 243 -11.81 10.55 11.37
C ARG A 243 -13.27 10.73 10.99
N GLY A 244 -13.54 10.76 9.68
CA GLY A 244 -14.86 10.78 9.10
C GLY A 244 -15.70 9.59 9.54
N LEU A 245 -15.18 8.37 9.41
CA LEU A 245 -15.86 7.14 9.83
C LEU A 245 -16.22 7.16 11.32
N ARG A 246 -15.29 7.59 12.17
CA ARG A 246 -15.55 7.70 13.61
C ARG A 246 -16.69 8.68 13.87
N ARG A 247 -16.61 9.87 13.28
CA ARG A 247 -17.62 10.91 13.46
C ARG A 247 -18.98 10.51 12.87
N LEU A 248 -18.99 9.81 11.75
CA LEU A 248 -20.20 9.28 11.12
C LEU A 248 -20.89 8.28 12.04
N ASN A 249 -20.15 7.33 12.62
CA ASN A 249 -20.72 6.37 13.57
C ASN A 249 -21.31 7.05 14.81
N ASP A 250 -20.64 8.07 15.35
CA ASP A 250 -21.17 8.84 16.50
C ASP A 250 -22.52 9.52 16.16
N ILE A 251 -22.65 10.08 14.95
CA ILE A 251 -23.89 10.75 14.51
C ILE A 251 -24.97 9.72 14.16
N LEU A 252 -24.58 8.61 13.51
CA LEU A 252 -25.51 7.54 13.14
C LEU A 252 -26.17 6.95 14.39
N TYR A 253 -25.37 6.69 15.44
CA TYR A 253 -25.91 6.22 16.72
C TYR A 253 -26.93 7.20 17.32
N GLY A 254 -26.64 8.51 17.28
CA GLY A 254 -27.60 9.53 17.74
C GLY A 254 -28.85 9.62 16.87
N PHE A 255 -28.71 9.44 15.55
CA PHE A 255 -29.83 9.42 14.61
C PHE A 255 -30.74 8.21 14.84
N GLU A 256 -30.18 7.02 15.07
CA GLU A 256 -30.92 5.80 15.39
C GLU A 256 -31.70 5.96 16.69
N LEU A 257 -31.07 6.49 17.76
CA LEU A 257 -31.75 6.77 19.03
C LEU A 257 -32.91 7.77 18.90
N SER A 258 -32.88 8.69 17.93
CA SER A 258 -33.96 9.65 17.72
C SER A 258 -35.17 9.06 16.98
N ARG A 259 -35.02 7.87 16.39
CA ARG A 259 -36.06 7.17 15.63
C ARG A 259 -36.81 6.11 16.46
N GLU A 260 -36.28 5.77 17.64
CA GLU A 260 -36.94 4.95 18.67
C GLU A 260 -37.90 5.80 19.52
#